data_AF-A0A377B847-F1
#
_entry.id   AF-A0A377B847-F1
#
_cell.length_a   1.000
_cell.length_b   1.000
_cell.length_c   1.000
_cell.angle_alpha   90.00
_cell.angle_beta   90.00
_cell.angle_gamma   90.00
#
_symmetry.space_group_name_H-M   'P 1'
#
loop_
_entity.id
_entity.type
_entity.pdbx_description
1 polymer ?
#
loop_
_entity_poly.entity_id
_entity_poly.type
_entity_poly.pdbx_seq_one_letter_code
_entity_poly.pdbx_strand_id
1 'polypeptide(L)'
;MVAATLLQSMDNANKVFPEMATMPIALVILIVCAIGAVIGLINGLIIAYLNVTPFITTLGTMIIVYGINSLYYDFVGASPISGFDSGFSTFAQGLFALGSFRLSYITFYALIAVAFVWVLWNKTRFGKNIFAIGGNPEAAKVSGVNVGLNLLMIYALSGVFYAFGGC
;
A
#
# COMPACT_ATOMS: atom_id res chain seq x y z
N MET A 1 7.21 7.67 2.77
CA MET A 1 7.33 9.11 3.14
C MET A 1 6.32 9.48 4.21
N VAL A 2 5.01 9.42 3.96
CA VAL A 2 3.98 9.74 4.98
C VAL A 2 4.18 8.94 6.28
N ALA A 3 4.35 7.61 6.20
CA ALA A 3 4.66 6.77 7.36
C ALA A 3 5.93 7.26 8.09
N ALA A 4 7.01 7.45 7.33
CA ALA A 4 8.29 7.87 7.86
C ALA A 4 8.23 9.23 8.57
N THR A 5 7.46 10.18 8.05
CA THR A 5 7.25 11.49 8.66
C THR A 5 6.46 11.41 9.96
N LEU A 6 5.40 10.59 9.99
CA LEU A 6 4.48 10.51 11.14
C LEU A 6 5.01 9.65 12.30
N LEU A 7 6.01 8.79 12.05
CA LEU A 7 6.58 7.86 13.02
C LEU A 7 7.97 8.28 13.56
N GLN A 8 8.37 9.53 13.32
CA GLN A 8 9.60 10.07 13.91
C GLN A 8 9.49 10.17 15.44
N SER A 9 10.56 9.80 16.14
CA SER A 9 10.72 9.96 17.59
C SER A 9 10.65 11.43 18.00
N MET A 10 10.16 11.67 19.22
CA MET A 10 10.08 13.02 19.79
C MET A 10 11.45 13.68 20.01
N ASP A 11 12.51 12.88 20.21
CA ASP A 11 13.88 13.37 20.47
C ASP A 11 14.68 13.66 19.19
N ASN A 12 14.08 13.50 18.01
CA ASN A 12 14.82 13.62 16.76
C ASN A 12 15.03 15.08 16.35
N ALA A 13 16.29 15.48 16.14
CA ALA A 13 16.67 16.85 15.80
C ALA A 13 16.14 17.33 14.43
N ASN A 14 15.87 16.42 13.50
CA ASN A 14 15.36 16.70 12.15
C ASN A 14 13.86 16.33 12.01
N LYS A 15 13.07 16.62 13.05
CA LYS A 15 11.64 16.32 13.05
C LYS A 15 10.90 17.27 12.12
N VAL A 16 10.17 16.71 11.15
CA VAL A 16 9.44 17.50 10.14
C VAL A 16 8.29 18.29 10.77
N PHE A 17 7.64 17.71 11.78
CA PHE A 17 6.54 18.35 12.52
C PHE A 17 6.85 18.37 14.01
N PRO A 18 7.47 19.45 14.53
CA PRO A 18 7.96 19.49 15.91
C PRO A 18 6.87 19.28 16.97
N GLU A 19 5.66 19.78 16.75
CA GLU A 19 4.55 19.76 17.73
C GLU A 19 3.70 18.46 17.76
N MET A 20 3.94 17.49 16.87
CA MET A 20 3.13 16.26 16.85
C MET A 20 3.63 15.22 17.88
N ALA A 21 2.74 14.74 18.75
CA ALA A 21 3.01 13.60 19.62
C ALA A 21 3.17 12.29 18.81
N THR A 22 3.82 11.27 19.40
CA THR A 22 3.94 9.93 18.81
C THR A 22 2.55 9.37 18.53
N MET A 23 2.17 9.27 17.24
CA MET A 23 0.89 8.71 16.86
C MET A 23 0.90 7.18 17.01
N PRO A 24 -0.23 6.56 17.39
CA PRO A 24 -0.32 5.10 17.44
C PRO A 24 0.03 4.49 16.08
N ILE A 25 0.90 3.48 16.06
CA ILE A 25 1.38 2.82 14.83
C ILE A 25 0.20 2.34 13.97
N ALA A 26 -0.85 1.80 14.60
CA ALA A 26 -2.05 1.36 13.91
C ALA A 26 -2.78 2.49 13.15
N LEU A 27 -2.79 3.71 13.70
CA LEU A 27 -3.39 4.88 13.05
C LEU A 27 -2.59 5.28 11.80
N VAL A 28 -1.26 5.27 11.90
CA VAL A 28 -0.37 5.61 10.78
C VAL A 28 -0.53 4.59 9.64
N ILE A 29 -0.55 3.30 9.98
CA ILE A 29 -0.79 2.23 8.99
C ILE A 29 -2.14 2.43 8.30
N LEU A 30 -3.21 2.73 9.05
CA LEU A 30 -4.54 2.99 8.46
C LEU A 30 -4.53 4.17 7.49
N ILE A 31 -3.87 5.28 7.86
CA ILE A 31 -3.76 6.46 6.99
C ILE A 31 -3.00 6.12 5.70
N VAL A 32 -1.87 5.43 5.81
CA VAL A 32 -1.04 5.07 4.66
C VAL A 32 -1.76 4.07 3.75
N CYS A 33 -2.43 3.08 4.33
CA CYS A 33 -3.30 2.16 3.60
C CYS A 33 -4.48 2.88 2.92
N ALA A 34 -5.09 3.88 3.55
CA ALA A 34 -6.15 4.67 2.93
C ALA A 34 -5.62 5.47 1.73
N ILE A 35 -4.45 6.09 1.83
CA ILE A 35 -3.80 6.79 0.71
C ILE A 35 -3.50 5.80 -0.42
N GLY A 36 -2.93 4.63 -0.11
CA GLY A 36 -2.68 3.56 -1.07
C GLY A 36 -3.96 3.09 -1.77
N ALA A 37 -5.04 2.91 -1.01
CA ALA A 37 -6.35 2.53 -1.54
C ALA A 37 -6.90 3.59 -2.50
N VAL A 38 -6.77 4.88 -2.17
CA VAL A 38 -7.21 5.99 -3.03
C VAL A 38 -6.41 6.03 -4.34
N ILE A 39 -5.08 5.91 -4.27
CA ILE A 39 -4.23 5.86 -5.48
C ILE A 39 -4.59 4.63 -6.33
N GLY A 40 -4.79 3.48 -5.68
CA GLY A 40 -5.27 2.26 -6.33
C GLY A 40 -6.63 2.46 -7.00
N LEU A 41 -7.59 3.08 -6.32
CA LEU A 41 -8.91 3.39 -6.88
C LEU A 41 -8.83 4.32 -8.07
N ILE A 42 -7.97 5.34 -8.04
CA ILE A 42 -7.76 6.24 -9.18
C ILE A 42 -7.25 5.45 -10.38
N ASN A 43 -6.25 4.59 -10.18
CA ASN A 43 -5.74 3.72 -11.25
C ASN A 43 -6.82 2.77 -11.78
N GLY A 44 -7.58 2.14 -10.89
CA GLY A 44 -8.69 1.26 -11.25
C GLY A 44 -9.79 1.98 -12.02
N LEU A 45 -10.12 3.22 -11.63
CA LEU A 45 -11.11 4.07 -12.30
C LEU A 45 -10.68 4.42 -13.72
N ILE A 46 -9.43 4.87 -13.89
CA ILE A 46 -8.87 5.23 -15.19
C ILE A 46 -8.87 4.00 -16.13
N ILE A 47 -8.46 2.84 -15.62
CA ILE A 47 -8.37 1.62 -16.44
C ILE A 47 -9.77 1.08 -16.76
N ALA A 48 -10.68 1.05 -15.77
CA ALA A 48 -12.01 0.48 -15.94
C ALA A 48 -12.97 1.35 -16.77
N TYR A 49 -12.91 2.67 -16.61
CA TYR A 49 -13.88 3.59 -17.23
C TYR A 49 -13.29 4.37 -18.41
N LEU A 50 -12.03 4.81 -18.32
CA LEU A 50 -11.40 5.54 -19.42
C LEU A 50 -10.74 4.60 -20.45
N ASN A 51 -10.76 3.28 -20.20
CA ASN A 51 -10.19 2.25 -21.09
C ASN A 51 -8.72 2.52 -21.46
N VAL A 52 -7.98 3.16 -20.56
CA VAL A 52 -6.54 3.39 -20.72
C VAL A 52 -5.79 2.11 -20.37
N THR A 53 -4.70 1.83 -21.09
CA THR A 53 -3.88 0.66 -20.81
C THR A 53 -3.22 0.78 -19.43
N PRO A 54 -3.17 -0.29 -18.61
CA PRO A 54 -2.65 -0.25 -17.24
C PRO A 54 -1.24 0.33 -17.12
N PHE A 55 -0.39 0.06 -18.11
CA PHE A 55 0.99 0.55 -18.14
C PHE A 55 1.06 2.08 -18.17
N ILE A 56 0.26 2.72 -19.03
CA ILE A 56 0.25 4.18 -19.15
C ILE A 56 -0.32 4.82 -17.89
N THR A 57 -1.40 4.24 -17.35
CA THR A 57 -2.02 4.74 -16.12
C THR A 57 -1.04 4.70 -14.94
N THR A 58 -0.36 3.57 -14.75
CA THR A 58 0.58 3.39 -13.63
C THR A 58 1.85 4.21 -13.76
N LEU A 59 2.39 4.36 -14.97
CA LEU A 59 3.50 5.31 -15.21
C LEU A 59 3.06 6.75 -14.93
N GLY A 60 1.86 7.14 -15.34
CA GLY A 60 1.30 8.46 -15.07
C GLY A 60 1.16 8.73 -13.57
N THR A 61 0.55 7.82 -12.81
CA THR A 61 0.45 7.97 -11.34
C THR A 61 1.81 7.95 -10.67
N MET A 62 2.76 7.13 -11.14
CA MET A 62 4.13 7.13 -10.65
C MET A 62 4.73 8.54 -10.76
N ILE A 63 4.69 9.16 -11.94
CA ILE A 63 5.22 10.51 -12.17
C ILE A 63 4.54 11.56 -11.28
N ILE A 64 3.21 11.50 -11.14
CA ILE A 64 2.45 12.43 -10.28
C ILE A 64 2.89 12.29 -8.82
N VAL A 65 2.98 11.05 -8.31
CA VAL A 65 3.40 10.78 -6.93
C VAL A 65 4.84 11.22 -6.70
N TYR A 66 5.75 11.01 -7.67
CA TYR A 66 7.11 11.53 -7.60
C TYR A 66 7.15 13.06 -7.57
N GLY A 67 6.34 13.74 -8.38
CA GLY A 67 6.23 15.20 -8.36
C GLY A 67 5.78 15.74 -7.00
N ILE A 68 4.73 15.13 -6.42
CA ILE A 68 4.24 15.48 -5.08
C ILE A 68 5.34 15.26 -4.03
N ASN A 69 6.05 14.14 -4.11
CA ASN A 69 7.17 13.86 -3.20
C ASN A 69 8.31 14.87 -3.36
N SER A 70 8.61 15.31 -4.59
CA SER A 70 9.63 16.33 -4.86
C SER A 70 9.28 17.67 -4.21
N LEU A 71 8.03 18.12 -4.36
CA LEU A 71 7.53 19.34 -3.72
C LEU A 71 7.58 19.25 -2.19
N TYR A 72 7.27 18.07 -1.65
CA TYR A 72 7.35 17.82 -0.22
C TYR A 72 8.79 17.91 0.31
N TYR A 73 9.76 17.32 -0.39
CA TYR A 73 11.18 17.39 0.03
C TYR A 73 11.74 18.81 -0.02
N ASP A 74 11.27 19.63 -0.97
CA ASP A 74 11.64 21.03 -1.06
C ASP A 74 11.13 21.81 0.17
N PHE A 75 9.89 21.54 0.60
CA PHE A 75 9.30 22.16 1.80
C PHE A 75 9.99 21.75 3.10
N VAL A 76 10.35 20.47 3.23
CA VAL A 76 10.91 19.89 4.47
C VAL A 76 12.42 20.14 4.60
N GLY A 77 13.07 20.62 3.54
CA GLY A 77 14.48 20.99 3.53
C GLY A 77 15.39 19.76 3.55
N ALA A 78 15.32 18.91 2.51
CA ALA A 78 16.29 17.87 2.10
C ALA A 78 16.98 16.99 3.18
N SER A 79 16.48 16.99 4.41
CA SER A 79 17.12 16.30 5.52
C SER A 79 16.56 14.87 5.61
N PRO A 80 17.41 13.84 5.79
CA PRO A 80 16.95 12.47 5.89
C PRO A 80 15.95 12.28 7.04
N ILE A 81 14.75 11.84 6.70
CA ILE A 81 13.73 11.43 7.68
C ILE A 81 14.26 10.19 8.40
N SER A 82 14.82 10.40 9.59
CA SER A 82 15.49 9.38 10.40
C SER A 82 14.98 9.43 11.85
N GLY A 83 15.49 8.57 12.73
CA GLY A 83 15.13 8.57 14.15
C GLY A 83 13.69 8.12 14.42
N PHE A 84 13.33 6.90 14.01
CA PHE A 84 12.01 6.32 14.29
C PHE A 84 11.84 5.93 15.76
N ASP A 85 10.60 5.92 16.23
CA ASP A 85 10.28 5.41 17.55
C ASP A 85 10.67 3.93 17.70
N SER A 86 11.19 3.55 18.88
CA SER A 86 11.67 2.19 19.16
C SER A 86 10.59 1.11 19.02
N GLY A 87 9.32 1.45 19.28
CA GLY A 87 8.18 0.57 19.07
C GLY A 87 7.95 0.29 17.57
N PHE A 88 8.11 1.30 16.72
CA PHE A 88 8.01 1.12 15.27
C PHE A 88 9.21 0.38 14.68
N SER A 89 10.43 0.70 15.12
CA SER A 89 11.63 -0.03 14.68
C SER A 89 11.55 -1.52 15.02
N THR A 90 11.00 -1.87 16.19
CA THR A 90 10.78 -3.27 16.58
C THR A 90 9.65 -3.92 15.78
N PHE A 91 8.58 -3.18 15.46
CA PHE A 91 7.49 -3.69 14.63
C PHE A 91 7.91 -3.97 13.18
N ALA A 92 8.68 -3.06 12.59
CA ALA A 92 9.10 -3.12 11.18
C ALA A 92 10.34 -4.00 10.96
N GLN A 93 11.32 -3.95 11.88
CA GLN A 93 12.62 -4.62 11.74
C GLN A 93 12.88 -5.66 12.83
N GLY A 94 11.90 -5.98 13.66
CA GLY A 94 12.00 -7.00 14.69
C GLY A 94 12.35 -8.36 14.11
N LEU A 95 13.22 -9.08 14.81
CA LEU A 95 13.57 -10.46 14.49
C LEU A 95 13.04 -11.40 15.57
N PHE A 96 12.29 -12.40 15.14
CA PHE A 96 11.98 -13.57 15.93
C PHE A 96 13.18 -14.53 15.88
N ALA A 97 13.85 -14.72 17.03
CA ALA A 97 14.95 -15.66 17.13
C ALA A 97 14.44 -17.00 17.70
N LEU A 98 14.60 -18.08 16.94
CA LEU A 98 14.39 -19.45 17.40
C LEU A 98 15.72 -20.20 17.26
N GLY A 99 16.54 -20.17 18.33
CA GLY A 99 17.89 -20.73 18.30
C GLY A 99 18.82 -19.95 17.36
N SER A 100 19.42 -20.62 16.38
CA SER A 100 20.26 -20.00 15.33
C SER A 100 19.47 -19.38 14.19
N PHE A 101 18.16 -19.63 14.11
CA PHE A 101 17.30 -19.11 13.06
C PHE A 101 16.73 -17.76 13.46
N ARG A 102 17.02 -16.73 12.65
CA ARG A 102 16.50 -15.38 12.82
C ARG A 102 15.49 -15.11 11.70
N LEU A 103 14.21 -15.06 12.04
CA LEU A 103 13.14 -14.75 11.09
C LEU A 103 12.67 -13.31 11.30
N SER A 104 12.60 -12.53 10.23
CA SER A 104 12.07 -11.16 10.32
C SER A 104 10.56 -11.18 10.51
N TYR A 105 10.02 -10.25 11.32
CA TYR A 105 8.57 -10.09 11.49
C TYR A 105 7.84 -9.86 10.17
N ILE A 106 8.53 -9.26 9.19
CA ILE A 106 8.00 -9.05 7.83
C ILE A 106 7.59 -10.37 7.15
N THR A 107 8.28 -11.48 7.45
CA THR A 107 7.95 -12.80 6.90
C THR A 107 6.60 -13.29 7.43
N PHE A 108 6.30 -13.04 8.71
CA PHE A 108 5.00 -13.39 9.28
C PHE A 108 3.87 -12.53 8.69
N TYR A 109 4.09 -11.23 8.50
CA TYR A 109 3.11 -10.37 7.84
C TYR A 109 2.85 -10.80 6.40
N ALA A 110 3.90 -11.17 5.66
CA ALA A 110 3.76 -11.70 4.30
C ALA A 110 2.98 -13.02 4.27
N LEU A 111 3.22 -13.93 5.21
CA LEU A 111 2.45 -15.18 5.33
C LEU A 111 0.96 -14.93 5.61
N ILE A 112 0.65 -13.99 6.50
CA ILE A 112 -0.74 -13.59 6.79
C ILE A 112 -1.40 -12.99 5.54
N ALA A 113 -0.69 -12.11 4.83
CA ALA A 113 -1.18 -11.51 3.58
C ALA A 113 -1.44 -12.59 2.51
N VAL A 114 -0.53 -13.56 2.34
CA VAL A 114 -0.70 -14.67 1.41
C VAL A 114 -1.92 -15.52 1.79
N ALA A 115 -2.08 -15.86 3.07
CA ALA A 115 -3.23 -16.61 3.55
C ALA A 115 -4.55 -15.86 3.28
N PHE A 116 -4.57 -14.56 3.53
CA PHE A 116 -5.73 -13.70 3.26
C PHE A 116 -6.07 -13.67 1.75
N VAL A 117 -5.08 -13.44 0.89
CA VAL A 117 -5.27 -13.43 -0.57
C VAL A 117 -5.71 -14.80 -1.09
N TRP A 118 -5.18 -15.88 -0.53
CA TRP A 118 -5.58 -17.24 -0.90
C TRP A 118 -7.04 -17.52 -0.55
N VAL A 119 -7.51 -17.12 0.63
CA VAL A 119 -8.93 -17.22 1.01
C VAL A 119 -9.78 -16.36 0.07
N LEU A 120 -9.37 -15.12 -0.18
CA LEU A 120 -10.07 -14.21 -1.08
C LEU A 120 -10.22 -14.84 -2.48
N TRP A 121 -9.15 -15.43 -3.01
CA TRP A 121 -9.16 -16.07 -4.33
C TRP A 121 -10.04 -17.33 -4.36
N ASN A 122 -9.87 -18.24 -3.40
CA ASN A 122 -10.44 -19.58 -3.47
C ASN A 122 -11.88 -19.67 -2.92
N LYS A 123 -12.22 -18.84 -1.92
CA LYS A 123 -13.51 -18.90 -1.22
C LYS A 123 -14.51 -17.84 -1.64
N THR A 124 -14.13 -16.82 -2.39
CA THR A 124 -15.05 -15.70 -2.73
C THR A 124 -15.45 -15.66 -4.20
N ARG A 125 -16.61 -15.05 -4.47
CA ARG A 125 -17.05 -14.76 -5.85
C ARG A 125 -16.11 -13.79 -6.56
N PHE A 126 -15.44 -12.91 -5.82
CA PHE A 126 -14.47 -11.96 -6.34
C PHE A 126 -13.28 -12.67 -7.02
N GLY A 127 -12.71 -13.70 -6.39
CA GLY A 127 -11.63 -14.49 -7.01
C GLY A 127 -12.03 -15.19 -8.31
N LYS A 128 -13.24 -15.75 -8.37
CA LYS A 128 -13.77 -16.35 -9.61
C LYS A 128 -13.99 -15.32 -10.71
N ASN A 129 -14.49 -14.13 -10.35
CA ASN A 129 -14.65 -13.03 -11.28
C ASN A 129 -13.31 -12.55 -11.85
N ILE A 130 -12.27 -12.43 -11.01
CA ILE A 130 -10.91 -12.09 -11.46
C ILE A 130 -10.41 -13.09 -12.49
N PHE A 131 -10.57 -14.39 -12.21
CA PHE A 131 -10.12 -15.44 -13.13
C PHE A 131 -10.86 -15.36 -14.48
N ALA A 132 -12.17 -15.13 -14.46
CA ALA A 132 -12.96 -14.95 -15.69
C ALA A 132 -12.53 -13.70 -16.49
N ILE A 133 -12.27 -12.59 -15.81
CA ILE A 133 -11.80 -11.35 -16.43
C ILE A 133 -10.43 -11.53 -17.09
N GLY A 134 -9.52 -12.28 -16.45
CA GLY A 134 -8.18 -12.53 -16.98
C GLY A 134 -8.14 -13.39 -18.25
N GLY A 135 -9.12 -14.29 -18.43
CA GLY A 135 -9.23 -15.11 -19.64
C GLY A 135 -9.82 -14.34 -20.81
N ASN A 136 -10.99 -13.75 -20.63
CA ASN A 136 -11.61 -12.87 -21.63
C ASN A 136 -12.55 -11.85 -20.95
N PRO A 137 -12.16 -10.57 -20.87
CA PRO A 137 -12.96 -9.54 -20.21
C PRO A 137 -14.29 -9.25 -20.93
N GLU A 138 -14.35 -9.41 -22.25
CA GLU A 138 -15.60 -9.24 -23.01
C GLU A 138 -16.58 -10.37 -22.69
N ALA A 139 -16.12 -11.63 -22.67
CA ALA A 139 -16.94 -12.78 -22.31
C ALA A 139 -17.43 -12.72 -20.85
N ALA A 140 -16.58 -12.22 -19.94
CA ALA A 140 -16.96 -12.00 -18.55
C ALA A 140 -18.10 -10.96 -18.43
N LYS A 141 -18.03 -9.87 -19.21
CA LYS A 141 -19.08 -8.84 -19.25
C LYS A 141 -20.41 -9.38 -19.77
N VAL A 142 -20.38 -10.20 -20.81
CA VAL A 142 -21.58 -10.88 -21.36
C VAL A 142 -22.15 -11.89 -20.36
N SER A 143 -21.32 -12.50 -19.52
CA SER A 143 -21.72 -13.42 -18.44
C SER A 143 -22.25 -12.70 -17.19
N GLY A 144 -22.50 -11.38 -17.25
CA GLY A 144 -23.04 -10.59 -16.14
C GLY A 144 -22.01 -10.20 -15.07
N VAL A 145 -20.71 -10.41 -15.29
CA VAL A 145 -19.66 -9.97 -14.38
C VAL A 145 -19.43 -8.47 -14.55
N ASN A 146 -19.53 -7.71 -13.47
CA ASN A 146 -19.20 -6.29 -13.49
C ASN A 146 -17.67 -6.09 -13.52
N VAL A 147 -17.09 -6.11 -14.73
CA VAL A 147 -15.65 -5.97 -14.95
C VAL A 147 -15.10 -4.70 -14.32
N GLY A 148 -15.81 -3.58 -14.44
CA GLY A 148 -15.36 -2.29 -13.91
C GLY A 148 -15.23 -2.28 -12.39
N LEU A 149 -16.26 -2.77 -11.68
CA LEU A 149 -16.21 -2.84 -10.22
C LEU A 149 -15.11 -3.79 -9.72
N ASN A 150 -14.94 -4.95 -10.39
CA ASN A 150 -13.87 -5.88 -10.04
C ASN A 150 -12.49 -5.25 -10.25
N LEU A 151 -12.26 -4.54 -11.36
CA LEU A 151 -11.01 -3.82 -11.60
C LEU A 151 -10.74 -2.75 -10.53
N LEU A 152 -11.73 -1.95 -10.15
CA LEU A 152 -11.58 -0.98 -9.05
C LEU A 152 -11.13 -1.66 -7.75
N MET A 153 -11.78 -2.76 -7.37
CA MET A 153 -11.42 -3.50 -6.15
C MET A 153 -10.01 -4.10 -6.22
N ILE A 154 -9.61 -4.64 -7.38
CA ILE A 154 -8.27 -5.23 -7.58
C ILE A 154 -7.20 -4.16 -7.37
N TYR A 155 -7.35 -2.99 -8.00
CA TYR A 155 -6.36 -1.92 -7.88
C TYR A 155 -6.38 -1.27 -6.49
N ALA A 156 -7.55 -1.12 -5.86
CA ALA A 156 -7.67 -0.65 -4.48
C ALA A 156 -6.96 -1.59 -3.49
N LEU A 157 -7.22 -2.90 -3.57
CA LEU A 157 -6.58 -3.92 -2.74
C LEU A 157 -5.07 -3.92 -2.96
N SER A 158 -4.62 -3.90 -4.21
CA SER A 158 -3.19 -3.81 -4.55
C SER A 158 -2.56 -2.57 -3.90
N GLY A 159 -3.23 -1.42 -3.99
CA GLY A 159 -2.79 -0.17 -3.35
C GLY A 159 -2.65 -0.29 -1.83
N VAL A 160 -3.58 -0.96 -1.16
CA VAL A 160 -3.50 -1.24 0.29
C VAL A 160 -2.31 -2.13 0.62
N PHE A 161 -2.08 -3.21 -0.15
CA PHE A 161 -0.95 -4.10 0.06
C PHE A 161 0.40 -3.41 -0.17
N TYR A 162 0.52 -2.58 -1.21
CA TYR A 162 1.72 -1.78 -1.46
C TYR A 162 1.97 -0.76 -0.36
N ALA A 163 0.91 -0.08 0.11
CA ALA A 163 1.01 0.87 1.21
C ALA A 163 1.44 0.20 2.51
N PHE A 164 0.86 -0.98 2.83
CA PHE A 164 1.22 -1.74 4.02
C PHE A 164 2.66 -2.28 3.95
N GLY A 165 3.07 -2.83 2.81
CA GLY A 165 4.45 -3.31 2.63
C GLY A 165 5.49 -2.19 2.52
N GLY A 166 5.08 -0.96 2.22
CA GLY A 166 5.92 0.23 2.17
C GLY A 166 6.00 1.02 3.48
N CYS A 167 5.28 0.60 4.53
CA CYS A 167 5.45 1.08 5.90
C CYS A 167 6.64 0.35 6.53
#